data_AF-A0A4Z1T419-F1
#
_entry.id   AF-A0A4Z1T419-F1
#
_cell.length_a   1.000
_cell.length_b   1.000
_cell.length_c   1.000
_cell.angle_alpha   90.00
_cell.angle_beta   90.00
_cell.angle_gamma   90.00
#
_symmetry.space_group_name_H-M   'P 1'
#
loop_
_entity.id
_entity.type
_entity.pdbx_description
1 polymer ?
#
loop_
_entity_poly.entity_id
_entity_poly.type
_entity_poly.pdbx_seq_one_letter_code
_entity_poly.pdbx_strand_id
1 'polypeptide(L)' 'MTSPEQQPANNSAVRDRIALEAMTTRAYLDETVVPVIMQGLAALVQERPENPVQFLGEFLLLHSQDGTQ' A
#
# COMPACT_ATOMS: atom_id res chain seq x y z
N MET A 1 -34.12 16.34 -29.20
CA MET A 1 -33.41 15.28 -29.94
C MET A 1 -31.99 15.81 -30.09
N THR A 2 -30.91 15.38 -29.45
CA THR A 2 -30.45 14.12 -28.82
C THR A 2 -29.22 14.50 -27.97
N SER A 3 -29.21 14.23 -26.66
CA SER A 3 -28.39 13.18 -26.02
C SER A 3 -27.07 13.70 -25.41
N PRO A 4 -26.55 13.05 -24.34
CA PRO A 4 -26.05 13.72 -23.13
C PRO A 4 -24.52 13.74 -22.97
N GLU A 5 -24.07 14.69 -22.15
CA GLU A 5 -22.73 14.85 -21.59
C GLU A 5 -22.46 13.82 -20.46
N GLN A 6 -21.62 12.80 -20.70
CA GLN A 6 -21.05 11.85 -19.73
C GLN A 6 -19.73 11.31 -20.36
N GLN A 7 -18.52 11.21 -19.78
CA GLN A 7 -18.00 11.05 -18.41
C GLN A 7 -16.46 11.28 -18.40
N PRO A 8 -15.84 11.77 -17.30
CA PRO A 8 -14.38 11.68 -17.10
C PRO A 8 -14.01 10.78 -15.90
N ALA A 9 -14.66 9.63 -15.71
CA ALA A 9 -14.42 8.77 -14.54
C ALA A 9 -13.35 7.68 -14.76
N ASN A 10 -12.98 7.36 -16.01
CA ASN A 10 -12.15 6.18 -16.33
C ASN A 10 -10.65 6.49 -16.59
N ASN A 11 -10.24 7.76 -16.48
CA ASN A 11 -8.85 8.15 -16.83
C ASN A 11 -7.90 8.19 -15.62
N SER A 12 -8.42 8.16 -14.39
CA SER A 12 -7.60 8.22 -13.17
C SER A 12 -6.96 6.86 -12.87
N ALA A 13 -7.75 5.78 -12.88
CA ALA A 13 -7.25 4.43 -12.58
C ALA A 13 -6.17 3.93 -13.57
N VAL A 14 -6.21 4.38 -14.83
CA VAL A 14 -5.17 4.06 -15.82
C VAL A 14 -3.90 4.88 -15.57
N ARG A 15 -4.04 6.15 -15.16
CA ARG A 15 -2.90 6.99 -14.79
C ARG A 15 -2.21 6.49 -13.52
N ASP A 16 -2.96 6.04 -12.52
CA ASP A 16 -2.41 5.45 -11.29
C ASP A 16 -1.58 4.20 -11.59
N ARG A 17 -2.04 3.31 -12.48
CA ARG A 17 -1.25 2.14 -12.90
C ARG A 17 0.03 2.55 -13.64
N ILE A 18 -0.07 3.48 -14.60
CA ILE A 18 1.10 3.96 -15.33
C ILE A 18 2.07 4.69 -14.40
N ALA A 19 1.57 5.41 -13.40
CA ALA A 19 2.38 6.06 -12.39
C ALA A 19 3.15 5.03 -11.55
N LEU A 20 2.48 3.94 -11.13
CA LEU A 20 3.09 2.84 -10.38
C LEU A 20 4.18 2.11 -11.19
N GLU A 21 3.92 1.84 -12.48
CA GLU A 21 4.88 1.18 -13.39
C GLU A 21 6.09 2.08 -13.72
N ALA A 22 5.92 3.40 -13.67
CA ALA A 22 6.98 4.37 -13.89
C ALA A 22 7.79 4.69 -12.61
N MET A 23 7.40 4.15 -11.46
CA MET A 23 8.07 4.45 -10.21
C MET A 23 9.48 3.89 -10.15
N THR A 24 10.38 4.67 -9.54
CA THR A 24 11.65 4.11 -9.05
C THR A 24 11.36 3.09 -7.94
N THR A 25 12.21 2.07 -7.81
CA THR A 25 12.08 1.04 -6.76
C THR A 25 11.86 1.62 -5.37
N ARG A 26 12.52 2.73 -5.04
CA ARG A 26 12.36 3.42 -3.76
C ARG A 26 10.94 3.96 -3.58
N ALA A 27 10.39 4.65 -4.58
CA ALA A 27 9.06 5.23 -4.51
C ALA A 27 7.97 4.16 -4.38
N TYR A 28 8.09 3.06 -5.13
CA TYR A 28 7.19 1.93 -5.01
C TYR A 28 7.17 1.36 -3.58
N LEU A 29 8.34 1.14 -2.99
CA LEU A 29 8.42 0.63 -1.61
C LEU A 29 7.89 1.65 -0.60
N ASP A 30 8.23 2.93 -0.76
CA ASP A 30 7.78 4.02 0.12
C ASP A 30 6.25 4.19 0.12
N GLU A 31 5.59 3.98 -1.02
CA GLU A 31 4.12 4.10 -1.12
C GLU A 31 3.36 2.82 -0.75
N THR A 32 3.94 1.64 -0.96
CA THR A 32 3.24 0.37 -0.75
C THR A 32 3.43 -0.20 0.66
N VAL A 33 4.68 -0.44 1.06
CA VAL A 33 4.99 -1.33 2.20
C VAL A 33 5.81 -0.67 3.32
N VAL A 34 6.56 0.39 3.02
CA VAL A 34 7.42 1.05 4.03
C VAL A 34 6.62 1.59 5.22
N PRO A 35 5.44 2.23 5.07
CA PRO A 35 4.71 2.76 6.21
C PRO A 35 4.32 1.67 7.22
N VAL A 36 3.81 0.53 6.73
CA VAL A 36 3.40 -0.59 7.59
C VAL A 36 4.61 -1.32 8.19
N ILE A 37 5.71 -1.46 7.45
CA ILE A 37 6.96 -2.01 7.97
C ILE A 37 7.51 -1.13 9.10
N MET A 38 7.51 0.19 8.94
CA MET A 38 7.98 1.12 9.97
C MET A 38 7.14 1.02 11.26
N GLN A 39 5.81 0.90 11.12
CA GLN A 39 4.92 0.68 12.26
C GLN A 39 5.19 -0.66 12.96
N GLY A 40 5.37 -1.73 12.18
CA GLY A 40 5.68 -3.06 12.74
C GLY A 40 7.04 -3.11 13.44
N LEU A 41 8.04 -2.43 12.89
CA LEU A 41 9.35 -2.29 13.54
C LEU A 41 9.27 -1.48 14.83
N ALA A 42 8.46 -0.42 14.88
CA ALA A 42 8.22 0.34 16.10
C ALA A 42 7.58 -0.52 17.20
N ALA A 43 6.55 -1.30 16.86
CA ALA A 43 5.90 -2.24 17.78
C ALA A 43 6.87 -3.33 18.27
N LEU A 44 7.69 -3.88 17.37
CA LEU A 44 8.69 -4.90 17.68
C LEU A 44 9.73 -4.40 18.69
N VAL A 45 10.18 -3.15 18.56
CA VAL A 45 11.13 -2.53 19.49
C VAL A 45 10.52 -2.32 20.88
N GLN A 46 9.22 -2.06 20.95
CA GLN A 46 8.50 -1.89 22.23
C GLN A 46 8.23 -3.24 22.92
N GLU A 47 7.70 -4.24 22.20
CA GLU A 47 7.31 -5.51 22.80
C GLU A 47 8.50 -6.47 23.02
N ARG A 48 9.55 -6.36 22.19
CA ARG A 48 10.75 -7.24 22.23
C ARG A 48 10.37 -8.74 22.33
N PRO A 49 9.52 -9.26 21.44
CA PRO A 49 9.09 -10.66 21.50
C PRO A 49 10.26 -11.62 21.29
N GLU A 50 10.16 -12.83 21.81
CA GLU A 50 11.17 -13.89 21.65
C GLU A 50 11.42 -14.23 20.17
N ASN A 51 10.39 -14.09 19.33
CA ASN A 51 10.43 -14.37 17.89
C ASN A 51 10.11 -13.10 17.07
N PRO A 52 11.08 -12.20 16.85
CA PRO A 52 10.85 -10.91 16.20
C PRO A 52 10.34 -11.03 14.75
N VAL A 53 10.79 -12.04 14.00
CA VAL A 53 10.38 -12.25 12.60
C VAL A 53 8.92 -12.72 12.51
N GLN A 54 8.53 -13.67 13.35
CA GLN A 54 7.15 -14.17 13.44
C GLN A 54 6.20 -13.02 13.79
N PHE A 55 6.52 -12.28 14.85
CA PHE A 55 5.73 -11.12 15.28
C PHE A 55 5.57 -10.09 14.16
N LEU A 56 6.65 -9.73 13.47
CA LEU A 56 6.58 -8.76 12.38
C LEU A 56 5.70 -9.30 11.24
N GLY A 57 5.83 -10.56 10.86
CA GLY A 57 4.98 -11.18 9.84
C GLY A 57 3.49 -11.13 10.20
N GLU A 58 3.14 -11.50 11.43
CA GLU A 58 1.77 -11.42 11.95
C GLU A 58 1.26 -9.97 12.02
N PHE A 59 2.12 -9.05 12.47
CA PHE A 59 1.81 -7.62 12.50
C PHE A 59 1.47 -7.09 11.11
N LEU A 60 2.29 -7.42 10.11
CA LEU A 60 2.07 -7.02 8.73
C LEU A 60 0.75 -7.59 8.20
N LEU A 61 0.44 -8.87 8.45
CA LEU A 61 -0.82 -9.49 8.01
C LEU A 61 -2.07 -8.88 8.67
N LEU A 62 -1.96 -8.47 9.93
CA LEU A 62 -3.05 -7.81 10.65
C LEU A 62 -3.30 -6.39 10.15
N HIS A 63 -2.24 -5.68 9.76
CA HIS A 63 -2.29 -4.26 9.36
C HIS A 63 -2.24 -4.04 7.85
N SER A 64 -2.10 -5.09 7.03
CA SER A 64 -2.25 -5.06 5.57
C SER A 64 -3.72 -4.95 5.19
N GLN A 65 -4.37 -3.87 5.62
CA GLN A 65 -5.70 -3.46 5.19
C GLN A 65 -5.60 -2.53 3.99
N ASP A 66 -5.06 -3.02 2.87
CA ASP A 66 -5.41 -2.57 1.51
C ASP A 66 -4.76 -3.50 0.47
N GLY A 67 -5.56 -4.02 -0.46
CA GLY A 67 -5.14 -5.04 -1.44
C GLY A 67 -6.30 -5.74 -2.14
N THR A 68 -7.54 -5.51 -1.66
CA THR A 68 -8.77 -5.92 -2.35
C THR A 68 -9.72 -4.74 -2.49
N GLN A 69 -9.44 -3.83 -3.43
CA GLN A 69 -10.44 -3.15 -4.27
C GLN A 69 -9.87 -2.85 -5.65
#